data_AF-A0A3M1U1E0-F1
#
_entry.id   AF-A0A3M1U1E0-F1
#
_cell.length_a   1.000
_cell.length_b   1.000
_cell.length_c   1.000
_cell.angle_alpha   90.00
_cell.angle_beta   90.00
_cell.angle_gamma   90.00
#
_symmetry.space_group_name_H-M   'P 1'
#
loop_
_entity.id
_entity.type
_entity.pdbx_description
1 polymer ?
#
loop_
_entity_poly.entity_id
_entity_poly.type
_entity_poly.pdbx_seq_one_letter_code
_entity_poly.pdbx_strand_id
1 'polypeptide(L)' 'DGARVSLIPLVPTEVRETDGLVWPVRGVHLSLGDRVSVSNRVTGSSFGIHLGVGALAVFVERDDEPPW' A
#
# COMPACT_ATOMS: atom_id res chain seq x y z
N ASP A 1 8.39 -6.69 -12.87
CA ASP A 1 7.02 -6.91 -12.38
C ASP A 1 7.02 -7.85 -11.19
N GLY A 2 6.19 -7.56 -10.19
CA GLY A 2 6.15 -8.35 -8.95
C GLY A 2 6.60 -7.62 -7.67
N ALA A 3 6.87 -6.32 -7.71
CA ALA A 3 7.26 -5.60 -6.50
C ALA A 3 6.20 -5.73 -5.40
N ARG A 4 6.65 -6.03 -4.18
CA ARG A 4 5.80 -6.02 -2.99
C ARG A 4 5.64 -4.59 -2.51
N VAL A 5 4.43 -4.23 -2.12
CA VAL A 5 4.13 -2.91 -1.57
C VAL A 5 3.44 -3.05 -0.23
N SER A 6 3.88 -2.27 0.74
CA SER A 6 3.22 -2.19 2.05
C SER A 6 2.84 -0.74 2.36
N LEU A 7 1.59 -0.54 2.74
CA LEU A 7 0.98 0.74 3.11
C LEU A 7 0.80 0.75 4.63
N ILE A 8 1.41 1.72 5.31
CA ILE A 8 1.35 1.84 6.77
C ILE A 8 0.89 3.25 7.13
N PRO A 9 -0.18 3.43 7.93
CA PRO A 9 -0.64 4.75 8.35
C PRO A 9 0.36 5.37 9.33
N LEU A 10 0.78 6.61 9.05
CA LEU A 10 1.50 7.44 10.01
C LEU A 10 0.53 8.17 10.95
N VAL A 11 -0.67 8.46 10.45
CA VAL A 11 -1.84 8.99 11.16
C VAL A 11 -3.09 8.25 10.66
N PRO A 12 -4.24 8.32 11.33
CA PRO A 12 -5.49 7.77 10.79
C PRO A 12 -5.72 8.23 9.34
N THR A 13 -5.83 7.27 8.44
CA THR A 13 -5.77 7.50 7.00
C THR A 13 -6.90 6.78 6.28
N GLU A 14 -7.58 7.49 5.38
CA GLU A 14 -8.59 6.93 4.49
C GLU A 14 -7.96 6.67 3.12
N VAL A 15 -7.82 5.39 2.76
CA VAL A 15 -7.47 4.96 1.40
C VAL A 15 -8.77 4.79 0.61
N ARG A 16 -9.03 5.74 -0.30
CA ARG A 16 -10.23 5.71 -1.14
C ARG A 16 -10.15 4.60 -2.16
N GLU A 17 -9.03 4.52 -2.87
CA GLU A 17 -8.78 3.47 -3.84
C GLU A 17 -7.29 3.27 -4.12
N THR A 18 -6.95 2.09 -4.66
CA THR A 18 -5.63 1.78 -5.20
C THR A 18 -5.73 1.18 -6.59
N ASP A 19 -4.80 1.54 -7.47
CA ASP A 19 -4.71 1.06 -8.84
C ASP A 19 -3.39 0.31 -9.08
N GLY A 20 -3.36 -0.64 -10.02
CA GLY A 20 -2.14 -1.36 -10.38
C GLY A 20 -1.64 -2.33 -9.30
N LEU A 21 -2.52 -2.76 -8.39
CA LEU A 21 -2.26 -3.74 -7.34
C LEU A 21 -3.07 -5.03 -7.56
N VAL A 22 -2.53 -6.18 -7.17
CA VAL A 22 -3.20 -7.50 -7.33
C VAL A 22 -4.53 -7.53 -6.58
N TRP A 23 -4.59 -6.93 -5.39
CA TRP A 23 -5.82 -6.79 -4.60
C TRP A 23 -6.21 -5.32 -4.46
N PRO A 24 -7.07 -4.77 -5.33
CA PRO A 24 -7.49 -3.38 -5.22
C PRO A 24 -8.15 -3.11 -3.86
N VAL A 25 -7.67 -2.08 -3.17
CA VAL A 25 -8.26 -1.57 -1.94
C VAL A 25 -9.27 -0.49 -2.31
N ARG A 26 -10.44 -0.45 -1.66
CA ARG A 26 -11.43 0.61 -1.80
C ARG A 26 -12.09 0.94 -0.47
N GLY A 27 -12.11 2.22 -0.11
CA GLY A 27 -12.77 2.73 1.10
C GLY A 27 -12.26 2.12 2.41
N VAL A 28 -10.94 1.96 2.56
CA VAL A 28 -10.35 1.38 3.77
C VAL A 28 -9.82 2.48 4.68
N HIS A 29 -10.16 2.36 5.96
CA HIS A 29 -9.56 3.16 7.02
C HIS A 29 -8.37 2.41 7.62
N LEU A 30 -7.22 3.07 7.71
CA LEU A 30 -6.00 2.57 8.31
C LEU A 30 -5.63 3.43 9.51
N SER A 31 -5.47 2.81 10.67
CA SER A 31 -5.08 3.50 11.90
C SER A 31 -4.31 2.57 12.82
N LEU A 32 -3.48 3.15 13.69
CA LEU A 32 -2.80 2.41 14.73
C LEU A 32 -3.85 1.92 15.75
N GLY A 33 -3.97 0.60 15.90
CA GLY A 33 -4.93 -0.04 16.82
C GLY A 33 -6.16 -0.66 16.17
N ASP A 34 -6.41 -0.40 14.88
CA ASP A 34 -7.42 -1.08 14.07
C ASP A 34 -6.72 -1.89 12.97
N ARG A 35 -6.76 -1.42 11.72
CA ARG A 35 -5.97 -1.98 10.62
C ARG A 35 -4.65 -1.25 10.45
N VAL A 36 -3.58 -1.90 10.89
CA VAL A 36 -2.24 -1.30 10.96
C VAL A 36 -1.49 -1.28 9.62
N SER A 37 -1.90 -2.08 8.63
CA SER A 37 -1.26 -2.06 7.30
C SER A 37 -2.07 -2.75 6.20
N VAL A 38 -1.65 -2.51 4.96
CA VAL A 38 -2.01 -3.29 3.77
C VAL A 38 -0.73 -3.72 3.07
N SER A 39 -0.56 -5.02 2.83
CA SER A 39 0.50 -5.54 1.97
C SER A 39 -0.08 -6.10 0.68
N ASN A 40 0.57 -5.82 -0.45
CA ASN A 40 0.08 -6.11 -1.79
C ASN A 40 1.24 -6.34 -2.77
N ARG A 41 0.92 -6.61 -4.03
CA ARG A 41 1.89 -6.75 -5.12
C ARG A 41 1.48 -5.88 -6.31
N VAL A 42 2.46 -5.24 -6.93
CA VAL A 42 2.27 -4.40 -8.12
C VAL A 42 2.11 -5.27 -9.36
N THR A 43 1.10 -4.97 -10.19
CA THR A 43 0.75 -5.76 -11.38
C THR A 43 1.43 -5.28 -12.67
N GLY A 44 2.12 -4.14 -12.65
CA GLY A 44 2.83 -3.59 -13.81
C GLY A 44 3.96 -2.65 -13.43
N SER A 45 4.27 -1.69 -14.29
CA SER A 45 5.38 -0.75 -14.09
C SER A 45 5.08 0.39 -13.11
N SER A 46 3.81 0.62 -12.77
CA SER A 46 3.37 1.67 -11.84
C SER A 46 2.11 1.25 -11.09
N PHE A 47 1.86 1.91 -9.96
CA PHE A 47 0.65 1.76 -9.17
C PHE A 47 0.24 3.12 -8.59
N GLY A 48 -1.02 3.25 -8.20
CA GLY A 48 -1.59 4.46 -7.64
C GLY A 48 -2.21 4.23 -6.27
N ILE A 49 -2.14 5.23 -5.40
CA ILE A 49 -2.84 5.26 -4.12
C ILE A 49 -3.56 6.60 -4.02
N HIS A 50 -4.87 6.57 -3.83
CA HIS A 50 -5.69 7.76 -3.69
C HIS A 50 -6.17 7.89 -2.25
N LEU A 51 -5.72 8.94 -1.58
CA LEU A 51 -6.08 9.22 -0.19
C LEU A 51 -7.25 10.19 -0.12
N GLY A 52 -8.17 9.96 0.81
CA GLY A 52 -9.17 10.94 1.19
C GLY A 52 -8.60 11.94 2.20
N VAL A 53 -7.96 11.42 3.24
CA VAL A 53 -7.32 12.18 4.32
C VAL A 53 -6.22 11.32 4.96
N GLY A 54 -5.22 11.96 5.55
CA GLY A 54 -4.18 11.30 6.35
C GLY A 54 -2.81 11.26 5.66
N ALA A 55 -1.95 10.34 6.11
CA ALA A 55 -0.61 10.17 5.60
C ALA A 55 -0.16 8.71 5.73
N LEU A 56 0.44 8.17 4.66
CA LEU A 56 0.97 6.81 4.62
C LEU A 56 2.49 6.81 4.44
N ALA A 57 3.15 5.90 5.12
CA ALA A 57 4.42 5.37 4.66
C ALA A 57 4.16 4.28 3.62
N VAL A 58 4.88 4.34 2.50
CA VAL A 58 4.79 3.38 1.40
C VAL A 58 6.15 2.72 1.22
N PHE A 59 6.21 1.42 1.46
CA PHE A 59 7.41 0.61 1.26
C PHE A 59 7.24 -0.19 -0.02
N VAL A 60 8.22 -0.11 -0.91
CA VAL A 60 8.25 -0.87 -2.17
C VAL A 60 9.51 -1.71 -2.21
N GLU A 61 9.34 -3.02 -2.17
CA GLU A 61 10.41 -4.01 -2.22
C GLU A 61 10.40 -4.66 -3.60
N ARG A 62 11.54 -4.65 -4.29
CA ARG A 62 11.70 -5.32 -5.58
C ARG A 62 12.22 -6.73 -5.32
N ASP A 63 11.64 -7.74 -5.98
CA ASP A 63 12.00 -9.16 -5.83
C ASP A 63 13.48 -9.47 -6.19
N ASP A 64 14.25 -8.49 -6.70
CA ASP A 64 15.64 -8.64 -7.15
C ASP A 64 16.68 -8.50 -6.02
N GLU A 65 16.27 -8.25 -4.77
CA GLU A 65 17.22 -8.14 -3.64
C GLU A 65 17.41 -9.52 -2.98
N PRO A 66 18.57 -10.18 -3.12
CA PRO A 66 18.83 -11.41 -2.40
C PRO A 66 18.89 -11.11 -0.89
N PRO A 67 18.46 -12.04 -0.01
CA PRO A 67 18.45 -11.79 1.43
C PRO A 67 19.85 -11.80 2.08
N TRP A 68 20.93 -11.80 1.28
CA TRP A 68 22.34 -11.84 1.67
C TRP A 68 23.25 -11.68 0.45
#